data_AF-A0A0L6VTJ1-F1
#
_entry.id   AF-A0A0L6VTJ1-F1
#
_cell.length_a   1.000
_cell.length_b   1.000
_cell.length_c   1.000
_cell.angle_alpha   90.00
_cell.angle_beta   90.00
_cell.angle_gamma   90.00
#
_symmetry.space_group_name_H-M   'P 1'
#
loop_
_entity.id
_entity.type
_entity.pdbx_description
1 polymer ?
#
loop_
_entity_poly.entity_id
_entity_poly.type
_entity_poly.pdbx_seq_one_letter_code
_entity_poly.pdbx_strand_id
1 'polypeptide(L)' 'MLNAKGLAQNWVQLLPTAEFSHNYHDHISTSISPFKANYGFNLSYGHVPSPEKCLPA' A
#
# COMPACT_ATOMS: atom_id res chain seq x y z
N MET A 1 8.30 -26.66 15.88
CA MET A 1 8.51 -25.22 16.15
C MET A 1 9.33 -24.67 14.98
N LEU A 2 8.77 -23.77 14.16
CA LEU A 2 9.50 -23.19 13.04
C LEU A 2 10.49 -22.14 13.58
N ASN A 3 11.75 -22.30 13.21
CA ASN A 3 12.86 -21.42 13.56
C ASN A 3 12.63 -20.02 12.95
N ALA A 4 12.67 -18.98 13.79
CA ALA A 4 12.55 -17.58 13.41
C ALA A 4 13.59 -17.10 12.36
N LYS A 5 14.61 -17.91 12.03
CA LYS A 5 15.56 -17.64 10.93
C LYS A 5 14.97 -17.74 9.52
N GLY A 6 13.76 -18.28 9.33
CA GLY A 6 13.14 -18.42 8.00
C GLY A 6 12.38 -17.19 7.48
N LEU A 7 12.01 -16.24 8.36
CA LEU A 7 11.11 -15.13 7.99
C LEU A 7 11.85 -13.90 7.46
N ALA A 8 13.14 -13.74 7.80
CA ALA A 8 13.93 -12.56 7.40
C ALA A 8 14.53 -12.66 5.97
N GLN A 9 14.42 -13.81 5.31
CA GLN A 9 15.21 -14.11 4.10
C GLN A 9 14.65 -13.55 2.78
N ASN A 10 13.50 -12.88 2.79
CA ASN A 10 12.94 -12.32 1.55
C ASN A 10 12.28 -10.95 1.73
N TRP A 11 12.86 -10.09 2.57
CA TRP A 11 12.35 -8.75 2.82
C TRP A 11 12.14 -7.95 1.52
N VAL A 12 13.03 -8.11 0.53
CA VAL A 12 12.89 -7.48 -0.80
C VAL A 12 11.59 -7.89 -1.50
N GLN A 13 11.25 -9.19 -1.48
CA GLN A 13 10.00 -9.68 -2.06
C GLN A 13 8.76 -9.23 -1.29
N LEU A 14 8.92 -8.87 -0.01
CA LEU A 14 7.84 -8.38 0.84
C LEU A 14 7.64 -6.86 0.74
N LEU A 15 8.60 -6.11 0.19
CA LEU A 15 8.50 -4.65 0.06
C LEU A 15 7.22 -4.20 -0.66
N PRO A 16 6.82 -4.76 -1.81
CA PRO A 16 5.61 -4.30 -2.50
C PRO A 16 4.35 -4.49 -1.65
N THR A 17 4.26 -5.61 -0.90
CA THR A 17 3.13 -5.90 -0.01
C THR A 17 3.12 -4.95 1.18
N ALA A 18 4.29 -4.66 1.76
CA ALA A 18 4.41 -3.73 2.88
C ALA A 18 4.05 -2.30 2.47
N GLU A 19 4.57 -1.84 1.32
CA GLU A 19 4.26 -0.52 0.76
C GLU A 19 2.77 -0.38 0.44
N PHE A 20 2.17 -1.39 -0.20
CA PHE A 20 0.74 -1.41 -0.46
C PHE A 20 -0.08 -1.32 0.84
N SER A 21 0.24 -2.15 1.82
CA SER A 21 -0.48 -2.20 3.10
C SER A 21 -0.38 -0.88 3.86
N HIS A 22 0.80 -0.24 3.84
CA HIS A 22 1.03 1.05 4.47
C HIS A 22 0.29 2.19 3.77
N ASN A 23 0.37 2.26 2.44
CA ASN A 23 -0.24 3.34 1.66
C ASN A 23 -1.77 3.25 1.57
N TYR A 24 -2.33 2.05 1.72
CA TYR A 24 -3.78 1.81 1.60
C TYR A 24 -4.55 1.94 2.92
N HIS A 25 -3.90 1.73 4.06
CA HIS A 25 -4.60 1.75 5.36
C HIS A 25 -4.96 3.18 5.79
N ASP A 26 -6.20 3.37 6.27
CA ASP A 26 -6.61 4.66 6.83
C ASP A 26 -5.82 4.96 8.09
N HIS A 27 -5.16 6.11 8.12
CA HIS A 27 -4.40 6.51 9.29
C HIS A 27 -5.37 6.94 10.41
N ILE A 28 -5.17 6.42 11.63
CA ILE A 28 -6.12 6.57 12.75
C ILE A 28 -6.46 8.05 13.04
N SER A 29 -5.47 8.95 12.96
CA SER A 29 -5.69 10.37 13.29
C SER A 29 -6.37 11.18 12.18
N THR A 30 -6.30 10.75 10.92
CA THR A 30 -6.85 11.50 9.77
C THR A 30 -8.07 10.82 9.17
N SER A 31 -8.28 9.53 9.47
CA SER A 31 -9.27 8.68 8.81
C SER A 31 -9.14 8.68 7.28
N ILE A 32 -7.93 8.90 6.78
CA ILE A 32 -7.58 8.96 5.36
C ILE A 32 -6.29 8.18 5.13
N SER A 33 -6.27 7.30 4.15
CA SER A 33 -5.05 6.60 3.73
C SER A 33 -4.07 7.52 2.99
N PRO A 34 -2.74 7.30 3.09
CA PRO A 34 -1.74 8.05 2.34
C PRO A 34 -2.00 8.07 0.83
N PHE A 35 -2.44 6.95 0.25
CA PHE A 35 -2.81 6.87 -1.17
C PHE A 35 -3.94 7.84 -1.51
N LYS A 36 -5.02 7.82 -0.73
CA LYS A 36 -6.17 8.69 -0.95
C LYS A 36 -5.80 10.16 -0.78
N ALA A 37 -4.92 10.47 0.18
CA ALA A 37 -4.43 11.83 0.37
C ALA A 37 -3.62 12.33 -0.84
N ASN A 38 -2.81 11.47 -1.46
CA ASN A 38 -1.97 11.87 -2.60
C ASN A 38 -2.74 11.95 -3.92
N TYR A 39 -3.70 11.06 -4.15
CA TYR A 39 -4.36 10.92 -5.47
C TYR A 39 -5.84 11.32 -5.47
N GLY A 40 -6.46 11.52 -4.31
CA GLY A 40 -7.86 11.96 -4.20
C GLY A 40 -8.92 10.88 -4.43
N PHE A 41 -8.57 9.60 -4.55
CA PHE A 41 -9.52 8.49 -4.69
C PHE A 41 -9.09 7.22 -3.95
N ASN A 42 -10.03 6.28 -3.74
CA ASN A 42 -9.76 4.96 -3.16
C ASN A 42 -9.37 3.96 -4.25
N LEU A 43 -8.44 3.06 -3.95
CA LEU A 43 -8.13 1.93 -4.84
C LEU A 43 -9.37 1.03 -5.03
N SER A 44 -9.56 0.56 -6.27
CA SER A 44 -10.53 -0.47 -6.60
C SER A 44 -9.78 -1.70 -7.07
N TYR A 45 -10.05 -2.85 -6.45
CA TYR A 45 -9.48 -4.12 -6.88
C TYR A 45 -9.89 -4.43 -8.33
N GLY A 46 -8.94 -4.85 -9.15
CA GLY A 46 -9.17 -5.25 -10.54
C GLY A 46 -9.33 -4.10 -11.54
N HIS A 47 -9.13 -2.84 -11.13
CA HIS A 47 -9.23 -1.70 -12.03
C HIS A 47 -7.89 -0.96 -12.13
N VAL A 48 -7.36 -0.84 -13.35
CA VAL A 48 -6.18 -0.01 -13.61
C VAL A 48 -6.64 1.46 -13.63
N PRO A 49 -6.04 2.36 -12.83
CA PRO A 49 -6.38 3.78 -12.91
C PRO A 49 -6.06 4.34 -14.31
N SER A 50 -6.88 5.26 -14.81
CA SER A 50 -6.49 6.09 -15.98
C SER A 50 -5.17 6.80 -15.65
N PRO A 51 -4.24 6.97 -16.60
CA PRO A 51 -3.01 7.74 -16.40
C PRO A 51 -3.23 9.12 -15.78
N GLU A 52 -4.37 9.76 -16.09
CA GLU A 52 -4.75 11.07 -15.55
C GLU A 52 -5.00 11.04 -14.04
N LYS A 53 -5.38 9.87 -13.51
CA LYS A 53 -5.58 9.62 -12.07
C LYS A 53 -4.28 9.19 -11.37
N CYS A 54 -3.22 8.91 -12.11
CA CYS A 54 -1.91 8.59 -11.53
C CYS A 54 -1.06 9.84 -11.26
N LEU A 55 -1.64 11.04 -11.44
CA LEU A 55 -1.01 12.29 -11.05
C LEU A 55 -1.45 12.66 -9.62
N PRO A 56 -0.55 13.16 -8.76
CA PRO A 56 -0.93 13.70 -7.47
C PRO A 56 -1.97 14.82 -7.63
N ALA A 57 -2.92 14.88 -6.70
CA ALA A 57 -4.00 15.87 -6.67
C ALA A 57 -3.52 17.27 -6.23
#